data_AF-A0A5M9JZ48-F1
#
_entry.id   AF-A0A5M9JZ48-F1
#
_cell.length_a   1.000
_cell.length_b   1.000
_cell.length_c   1.000
_cell.angle_alpha   90.00
_cell.angle_beta   90.00
_cell.angle_gamma   90.00
#
_symmetry.space_group_name_H-M   'P 1'
#
loop_
_entity.id
_entity.type
_entity.pdbx_description
1 polymer ?
#
loop_
_entity_poly.entity_id
_entity_poly.type
_entity_poly.pdbx_seq_one_letter_code
_entity_poly.pdbx_strand_id
1 'polypeptide(L)'
;MFEFGVVDEPVTGSEKGVARTQDHLDLTQTLAEEGIVLLKNTNATLPIDVLKYKTIGVFGIDGTNASQVSENHGGFVIDKTLVTSSPLEEIIKHGKEQNISVSYSEAYPGTGTFPQVQSNMFLDGLNVTYWTTANWTGPVKPNSQSREHYFLVHIRRNCGSMASRQGDGLLYVEEKLIANMSRANFGNTVQGIANLTAGNPVLPFTKVFDGLFNFLCAYGITLGVSVGNITRYVDADTLAASVDLSIIFVSDRFSEGTDNGLGLSLREIKMQSFKDWQDYPRKAWFFEH
;
A
#
# COMPACT_ATOMS: atom_id res chain seq x y z
N MET A 1 -31.71 -22.22 7.17
CA MET A 1 -31.08 -23.15 8.14
C MET A 1 -31.56 -24.57 7.90
N PHE A 2 -32.81 -24.91 8.24
CA PHE A 2 -33.40 -26.25 7.96
C PHE A 2 -33.18 -26.73 6.51
N GLU A 3 -33.50 -25.89 5.51
CA GLU A 3 -33.26 -26.15 4.07
C GLU A 3 -31.82 -26.52 3.70
N PHE A 4 -30.84 -26.10 4.49
CA PHE A 4 -29.40 -26.38 4.29
C PHE A 4 -28.87 -27.43 5.29
N GLY A 5 -29.75 -28.21 5.92
CA GLY A 5 -29.41 -29.25 6.90
C GLY A 5 -28.91 -28.75 8.25
N VAL A 6 -28.63 -27.46 8.43
CA VAL A 6 -27.88 -26.87 9.58
C VAL A 6 -28.48 -27.13 10.97
N VAL A 7 -29.72 -27.64 11.05
CA VAL A 7 -30.39 -27.99 12.31
C VAL A 7 -30.64 -29.50 12.45
N ASP A 8 -30.90 -30.19 11.33
CA ASP A 8 -31.45 -31.55 11.31
C ASP A 8 -30.43 -32.61 10.86
N GLU A 9 -29.38 -32.20 10.13
CA GLU A 9 -28.29 -33.07 9.65
C GLU A 9 -27.04 -32.92 10.54
N PRO A 10 -26.36 -34.01 10.92
CA PRO A 10 -25.09 -33.93 11.63
C PRO A 10 -24.00 -33.22 10.82
N VAL A 11 -23.31 -32.24 11.43
CA VAL A 11 -22.18 -31.56 10.79
C VAL A 11 -21.03 -32.55 10.58
N THR A 12 -20.69 -32.81 9.31
CA THR A 12 -19.65 -33.76 8.89
C THR A 12 -18.25 -33.13 8.71
N GLY A 13 -18.17 -31.80 8.67
CA GLY A 13 -16.90 -31.07 8.58
C GLY A 13 -16.19 -30.90 9.93
N SER A 14 -14.94 -30.45 9.88
CA SER A 14 -14.18 -30.02 11.07
C SER A 14 -13.71 -28.57 10.92
N GLU A 15 -13.69 -27.87 12.04
CA GLU A 15 -13.08 -26.56 12.25
C GLU A 15 -11.56 -26.50 11.99
N LYS A 16 -10.92 -27.66 11.82
CA LYS A 16 -9.50 -27.81 11.43
C LYS A 16 -9.33 -28.33 10.00
N GLY A 17 -10.41 -28.50 9.24
CA GLY A 17 -10.35 -28.96 7.86
C GLY A 17 -9.73 -27.90 6.94
N VAL A 18 -8.78 -28.32 6.09
CA VAL A 18 -8.23 -27.44 5.04
C VAL A 18 -9.29 -27.31 3.94
N ALA A 19 -9.97 -26.17 3.89
CA ALA A 19 -11.02 -25.89 2.91
C ALA A 19 -10.48 -25.57 1.50
N ARG A 20 -9.16 -25.38 1.35
CA ARG A 20 -8.49 -25.07 0.08
C ARG A 20 -8.05 -26.36 -0.61
N THR A 21 -8.65 -26.67 -1.75
CA THR A 21 -8.28 -27.79 -2.64
C THR A 21 -7.49 -27.26 -3.84
N GLN A 22 -6.95 -28.15 -4.68
CA GLN A 22 -6.39 -27.74 -5.97
C GLN A 22 -7.47 -27.12 -6.87
N ASP A 23 -8.65 -27.72 -6.91
CA ASP A 23 -9.81 -27.21 -7.67
C ASP A 23 -10.16 -25.76 -7.29
N HIS A 24 -10.03 -25.39 -6.01
CA HIS A 24 -10.21 -24.01 -5.54
C HIS A 24 -9.08 -23.06 -5.99
N LEU A 25 -7.85 -23.55 -6.12
CA LEU A 25 -6.72 -22.78 -6.65
C LEU A 25 -6.85 -22.58 -8.17
N ASP A 26 -7.15 -23.65 -8.91
CA ASP A 26 -7.31 -23.64 -10.38
C ASP A 26 -8.48 -22.73 -10.81
N LEU A 27 -9.59 -22.76 -10.06
CA LEU A 27 -10.70 -21.83 -10.25
C LEU A 27 -10.31 -20.38 -9.91
N THR A 28 -9.53 -20.16 -8.84
CA THR A 28 -9.05 -18.81 -8.47
C THR A 28 -8.12 -18.25 -9.55
N GLN A 29 -7.23 -19.09 -10.11
CA GLN A 29 -6.38 -18.71 -11.23
C GLN A 29 -7.21 -18.37 -12.48
N THR A 30 -8.19 -19.22 -12.82
CA THR A 30 -9.08 -18.98 -13.97
C THR A 30 -9.84 -17.65 -13.84
N LEU A 31 -10.40 -17.37 -12.65
CA LEU A 31 -11.10 -16.11 -12.37
C LEU A 31 -10.19 -14.88 -12.41
N ALA A 32 -8.90 -15.03 -12.05
CA ALA A 32 -7.91 -13.97 -12.20
C ALA A 32 -7.52 -13.74 -13.66
N GLU A 33 -7.27 -14.81 -14.43
CA GLU A 33 -6.93 -14.74 -15.85
C GLU A 33 -8.07 -14.16 -16.70
N GLU A 34 -9.32 -14.55 -16.46
CA GLU A 34 -10.50 -14.01 -17.12
C GLU A 34 -10.89 -12.59 -16.63
N GLY A 35 -10.45 -12.21 -15.43
CA GLY A 35 -10.70 -10.89 -14.84
C GLY A 35 -9.79 -9.76 -15.36
N ILE A 36 -8.65 -10.08 -15.97
CA ILE A 36 -7.67 -9.08 -16.43
C ILE A 36 -8.13 -8.37 -17.71
N VAL A 37 -8.33 -7.05 -17.63
CA VAL A 37 -8.75 -6.22 -18.76
C VAL A 37 -7.55 -5.57 -19.47
N LEU A 38 -7.29 -5.96 -20.72
CA LEU A 38 -6.27 -5.35 -21.57
C LEU A 38 -6.73 -3.99 -22.11
N LEU A 39 -6.60 -2.93 -21.30
CA LEU A 39 -7.05 -1.56 -21.64
C LEU A 39 -6.40 -0.96 -22.89
N LYS A 40 -5.17 -1.36 -23.22
CA LYS A 40 -4.39 -0.82 -24.35
C LYS A 40 -3.30 -1.81 -24.77
N ASN A 41 -3.09 -1.98 -26.07
CA ASN A 41 -1.95 -2.69 -26.65
C ASN A 41 -1.56 -2.01 -27.95
N THR A 42 -0.32 -1.52 -28.07
CA THR A 42 0.13 -0.71 -29.21
C THR A 42 1.46 -1.26 -29.71
N ASN A 43 1.65 -1.36 -31.03
CA ASN A 43 2.81 -2.00 -31.68
C ASN A 43 2.93 -3.52 -31.39
N ALA A 44 1.82 -4.19 -31.03
CA ALA A 44 1.77 -5.59 -30.60
C ALA A 44 2.91 -5.92 -29.61
N THR A 45 2.90 -5.24 -28.46
CA THR A 45 3.87 -5.50 -27.38
C THR A 45 3.44 -6.69 -26.52
N LEU A 46 2.11 -6.93 -26.43
CA LEU A 46 1.54 -8.13 -25.83
C LEU A 46 0.87 -9.00 -26.91
N PRO A 47 0.96 -10.35 -26.84
CA PRO A 47 1.80 -11.13 -25.93
C PRO A 47 3.30 -10.85 -26.15
N ILE A 48 4.12 -11.12 -25.13
CA ILE A 48 5.56 -10.82 -25.15
C ILE A 48 6.25 -11.75 -26.18
N ASP A 49 6.71 -11.17 -27.29
CA ASP A 49 7.46 -11.89 -28.31
C ASP A 49 8.92 -12.09 -27.87
N VAL A 50 9.28 -13.35 -27.60
CA VAL A 50 10.62 -13.80 -27.19
C VAL A 50 11.70 -13.55 -28.25
N LEU A 51 11.34 -13.29 -29.51
CA LEU A 51 12.28 -12.92 -30.58
C LEU A 51 12.60 -11.42 -30.57
N LYS A 52 11.68 -10.60 -30.05
CA LYS A 52 11.70 -9.13 -30.02
C LYS A 52 12.22 -8.57 -28.70
N TYR A 53 12.00 -9.28 -27.59
CA TYR A 53 12.38 -8.88 -26.24
C TYR A 53 13.30 -9.92 -25.60
N LYS A 54 14.53 -9.55 -25.22
CA LYS A 54 15.50 -10.43 -24.54
C LYS A 54 15.84 -9.99 -23.12
N THR A 55 15.53 -8.75 -22.79
CA THR A 55 15.74 -8.16 -21.47
C THR A 55 14.46 -7.44 -21.01
N ILE A 56 14.03 -7.73 -19.78
CA ILE A 56 12.85 -7.12 -19.14
C ILE A 56 13.28 -6.43 -17.85
N GLY A 57 12.91 -5.16 -17.72
CA GLY A 57 12.93 -4.43 -16.45
C GLY A 57 11.56 -4.50 -15.79
N VAL A 58 11.50 -4.96 -14.55
CA VAL A 58 10.30 -4.93 -13.71
C VAL A 58 10.44 -3.82 -12.68
N PHE A 59 9.41 -3.01 -12.55
CA PHE A 59 9.40 -1.81 -11.72
C PHE A 59 8.17 -1.79 -10.80
N GLY A 60 8.30 -1.18 -9.62
CA GLY A 60 7.22 -1.04 -8.65
C GLY A 60 7.19 -2.17 -7.61
N ILE A 61 7.14 -1.80 -6.33
CA ILE A 61 7.11 -2.77 -5.22
C ILE A 61 5.90 -3.70 -5.25
N ASP A 62 4.79 -3.27 -5.87
CA ASP A 62 3.55 -4.05 -6.00
C ASP A 62 3.69 -5.24 -6.96
N GLY A 63 4.79 -5.33 -7.70
CA GLY A 63 5.20 -6.54 -8.43
C GLY A 63 5.87 -7.60 -7.54
N THR A 64 6.13 -7.31 -6.26
CA THR A 64 6.85 -8.19 -5.31
C THR A 64 5.93 -8.71 -4.20
N ASN A 65 6.42 -9.61 -3.34
CA ASN A 65 5.70 -10.10 -2.16
C ASN A 65 5.38 -9.02 -1.08
N ALA A 66 5.74 -7.76 -1.30
CA ALA A 66 5.30 -6.62 -0.50
C ALA A 66 4.02 -5.93 -1.04
N SER A 67 3.50 -6.38 -2.18
CA SER A 67 2.24 -5.92 -2.77
C SER A 67 1.08 -5.94 -1.77
N GLN A 68 0.29 -4.86 -1.74
CA GLN A 68 -0.75 -4.64 -0.73
C GLN A 68 -2.10 -5.20 -1.18
N VAL A 69 -2.41 -6.46 -0.87
CA VAL A 69 -3.80 -6.95 -0.92
C VAL A 69 -4.58 -6.50 0.31
N SER A 70 -5.82 -6.05 0.10
CA SER A 70 -6.72 -5.57 1.16
C SER A 70 -7.05 -6.67 2.18
N GLU A 71 -7.32 -7.88 1.70
CA GLU A 71 -7.62 -9.07 2.51
C GLU A 71 -6.84 -10.28 1.99
N ASN A 72 -5.67 -10.59 2.58
CA ASN A 72 -4.93 -11.84 2.31
C ASN A 72 -5.75 -13.10 2.66
N HIS A 73 -6.71 -12.96 3.58
CA HIS A 73 -7.58 -14.02 4.08
C HIS A 73 -8.93 -13.41 4.47
N GLY A 74 -10.03 -14.10 4.21
CA GLY A 74 -11.23 -13.90 5.02
C GLY A 74 -10.89 -14.22 6.48
N GLY A 75 -11.16 -13.29 7.41
CA GLY A 75 -10.47 -13.13 8.69
C GLY A 75 -10.46 -14.28 9.73
N PHE A 76 -10.96 -15.46 9.36
CA PHE A 76 -10.97 -16.69 10.18
C PHE A 76 -10.30 -17.89 9.50
N VAL A 77 -9.90 -17.79 8.22
CA VAL A 77 -9.23 -18.88 7.47
C VAL A 77 -7.72 -18.79 7.65
N ILE A 78 -7.22 -19.31 8.77
CA ILE A 78 -5.76 -19.43 9.03
C ILE A 78 -5.24 -20.67 8.29
N ASP A 79 -4.79 -20.50 7.05
CA ASP A 79 -4.22 -21.57 6.24
C ASP A 79 -2.73 -21.33 5.99
N LYS A 80 -1.91 -22.34 6.33
CA LYS A 80 -0.45 -22.32 6.14
C LYS A 80 0.00 -22.96 4.82
N THR A 81 -0.93 -23.47 4.02
CA THR A 81 -0.67 -24.10 2.72
C THR A 81 -0.86 -23.16 1.53
N LEU A 82 -1.32 -21.92 1.77
CA LEU A 82 -1.37 -20.88 0.74
C LEU A 82 0.05 -20.50 0.28
N VAL A 83 0.39 -20.91 -0.94
CA VAL A 83 1.59 -20.45 -1.66
C VAL A 83 1.18 -19.32 -2.59
N THR A 84 1.57 -18.10 -2.27
CA THR A 84 1.49 -16.95 -3.18
C THR A 84 2.85 -16.73 -3.84
N SER A 85 2.92 -16.73 -5.17
CA SER A 85 4.04 -16.14 -5.91
C SER A 85 3.73 -14.66 -6.19
N SER A 86 4.74 -13.80 -6.15
CA SER A 86 4.60 -12.43 -6.66
C SER A 86 4.72 -12.38 -8.19
N PRO A 87 4.14 -11.35 -8.86
CA PRO A 87 4.28 -11.19 -10.31
C PRO A 87 5.74 -11.19 -10.80
N LEU A 88 6.66 -10.58 -10.04
CA LEU A 88 8.09 -10.58 -10.33
C LEU A 88 8.68 -12.00 -10.35
N GLU A 89 8.29 -12.86 -9.42
CA GLU A 89 8.82 -14.23 -9.33
C GLU A 89 8.34 -15.10 -10.50
N GLU A 90 7.08 -14.98 -10.88
CA GLU A 90 6.52 -15.68 -12.06
C GLU A 90 7.08 -15.12 -13.38
N ILE A 91 7.28 -13.80 -13.51
CA ILE A 91 7.97 -13.19 -14.65
C ILE A 91 9.45 -13.67 -14.72
N ILE A 92 10.15 -13.77 -13.60
CA ILE A 92 11.52 -14.32 -13.54
C ILE A 92 11.53 -15.81 -13.94
N LYS A 93 10.53 -16.59 -13.53
CA LYS A 93 10.38 -18.03 -13.83
C LYS A 93 10.12 -18.26 -15.32
N HIS A 94 9.08 -17.65 -15.88
CA HIS A 94 8.78 -17.72 -17.31
C HIS A 94 9.88 -17.08 -18.18
N GLY A 95 10.53 -16.02 -17.69
CA GLY A 95 11.70 -15.43 -18.35
C GLY A 95 12.84 -16.43 -18.52
N LYS A 96 13.17 -17.19 -17.46
CA LYS A 96 14.18 -18.27 -17.54
C LYS A 96 13.78 -19.38 -18.52
N GLU A 97 12.53 -19.81 -18.50
CA GLU A 97 11.98 -20.82 -19.42
C GLU A 97 12.09 -20.37 -20.90
N GLN A 98 11.97 -19.06 -21.16
CA GLN A 98 12.00 -18.46 -22.50
C GLN A 98 13.38 -17.87 -22.90
N ASN A 99 14.41 -18.02 -22.04
CA ASN A 99 15.73 -17.41 -22.19
C ASN A 99 15.67 -15.87 -22.38
N ILE A 100 14.95 -15.21 -21.47
CA ILE A 100 14.83 -13.77 -21.29
C ILE A 100 15.46 -13.41 -19.93
N SER A 101 16.31 -12.39 -19.90
CA SER A 101 16.86 -11.85 -18.66
C SER A 101 15.85 -10.91 -18.01
N VAL A 102 15.63 -11.04 -16.70
CA VAL A 102 14.70 -10.20 -15.92
C VAL A 102 15.48 -9.52 -14.80
N SER A 103 15.30 -8.21 -14.66
CA SER A 103 15.92 -7.37 -13.64
C SER A 103 14.87 -6.49 -12.96
N TYR A 104 15.09 -6.09 -11.71
CA TYR A 104 14.14 -5.34 -10.90
C TYR A 104 14.73 -4.04 -10.37
N SER A 105 13.90 -2.99 -10.30
CA SER A 105 14.17 -1.77 -9.53
C SER A 105 12.88 -1.33 -8.82
N GLU A 106 12.99 -0.80 -7.60
CA GLU A 106 11.81 -0.44 -6.81
C GLU A 106 10.95 0.61 -7.52
N ALA A 107 11.55 1.70 -8.04
CA ALA A 107 10.92 2.85 -8.72
C ALA A 107 9.81 3.60 -7.95
N TYR A 108 8.81 2.88 -7.43
CA TYR A 108 7.68 3.33 -6.64
C TYR A 108 7.60 2.53 -5.32
N PRO A 109 7.61 3.18 -4.14
CA PRO A 109 7.66 2.50 -2.84
C PRO A 109 6.32 1.94 -2.34
N GLY A 110 5.27 1.99 -3.15
CA GLY A 110 3.99 1.34 -2.87
C GLY A 110 3.11 2.06 -1.86
N THR A 111 1.90 1.51 -1.68
CA THR A 111 0.89 2.03 -0.75
C THR A 111 1.04 1.51 0.69
N GLY A 112 2.21 0.94 1.00
CA GLY A 112 2.55 0.28 2.26
C GLY A 112 2.99 1.22 3.39
N THR A 113 3.45 0.60 4.48
CA THR A 113 3.97 1.30 5.67
C THR A 113 5.44 1.65 5.46
N PHE A 114 5.76 2.96 5.39
CA PHE A 114 7.14 3.43 5.28
C PHE A 114 7.93 3.25 6.60
N PRO A 115 9.27 3.36 6.58
CA PRO A 115 10.09 3.31 7.81
C PRO A 115 9.63 4.34 8.85
N GLN A 116 9.51 3.92 10.13
CA GLN A 116 9.24 4.85 11.22
C GLN A 116 10.34 5.91 11.29
N VAL A 117 9.91 7.14 11.56
CA VAL A 117 10.79 8.30 11.65
C VAL A 117 11.77 8.15 12.82
N GLN A 118 13.03 8.50 12.58
CA GLN A 118 14.04 8.56 13.62
C GLN A 118 13.85 9.78 14.55
N SER A 119 14.08 9.58 15.85
CA SER A 119 13.87 10.61 16.88
C SER A 119 14.79 11.83 16.81
N ASN A 120 15.79 11.80 15.94
CA ASN A 120 16.70 12.89 15.60
C ASN A 120 16.14 13.87 14.55
N MET A 121 15.04 13.54 13.87
CA MET A 121 14.36 14.43 12.91
C MET A 121 13.50 15.51 13.61
N PHE A 122 13.43 15.47 14.95
CA PHE A 122 12.66 16.40 15.77
C PHE A 122 13.60 17.34 16.51
N LEU A 123 13.60 18.63 16.16
CA LEU A 123 14.47 19.63 16.79
C LEU A 123 14.22 19.71 18.30
N ASP A 124 12.94 19.87 18.69
CA ASP A 124 12.52 20.10 20.08
C ASP A 124 11.65 18.95 20.66
N GLY A 125 11.56 17.80 19.96
CA GLY A 125 10.64 16.70 20.29
C GLY A 125 9.26 16.84 19.63
N LEU A 126 8.17 16.45 20.31
CA LEU A 126 6.79 16.89 20.05
C LEU A 126 6.27 17.57 21.31
N ASN A 127 5.19 18.33 21.14
CA ASN A 127 4.21 18.54 22.20
C ASN A 127 2.95 17.72 21.88
N VAL A 128 2.39 17.01 22.85
CA VAL A 128 1.14 16.26 22.70
C VAL A 128 0.14 16.71 23.75
N THR A 129 -1.00 17.21 23.26
CA THR A 129 -2.08 17.77 24.07
C THR A 129 -3.24 16.78 24.10
N TYR A 130 -3.79 16.53 25.29
CA TYR A 130 -4.95 15.65 25.46
C TYR A 130 -6.17 16.45 25.93
N TRP A 131 -7.23 16.36 25.13
CA TRP A 131 -8.55 16.91 25.45
C TRP A 131 -9.52 15.78 25.84
N THR A 132 -10.55 16.11 26.62
CA THR A 132 -11.67 15.19 26.92
C THR A 132 -12.89 15.45 26.04
N THR A 133 -12.70 16.14 24.91
CA THR A 133 -13.76 16.60 24.01
C THR A 133 -13.37 16.31 22.56
N ALA A 134 -14.33 15.83 21.76
CA ALA A 134 -14.12 15.51 20.35
C ALA A 134 -13.84 16.74 19.46
N ASN A 135 -14.06 17.95 19.97
CA ASN A 135 -13.81 19.22 19.27
C ASN A 135 -12.55 19.96 19.77
N TRP A 136 -11.73 19.33 20.62
CA TRP A 136 -10.44 19.85 21.08
C TRP A 136 -10.55 21.18 21.85
N THR A 137 -11.66 21.37 22.56
CA THR A 137 -11.93 22.55 23.41
C THR A 137 -12.02 22.19 24.90
N GLY A 138 -11.92 23.20 25.77
CA GLY A 138 -12.02 23.03 27.22
C GLY A 138 -10.68 22.67 27.89
N PRO A 139 -10.70 22.19 29.14
CA PRO A 139 -9.50 21.97 29.94
C PRO A 139 -8.57 20.91 29.34
N VAL A 140 -7.35 21.32 28.98
CA VAL A 140 -6.24 20.40 28.67
C VAL A 140 -5.89 19.61 29.92
N LYS A 141 -5.79 18.28 29.82
CA LYS A 141 -5.21 17.45 30.90
C LYS A 141 -3.69 17.59 30.90
N PRO A 142 -3.05 18.01 32.01
CA PRO A 142 -1.60 18.10 32.07
C PRO A 142 -0.91 16.74 31.91
N ASN A 143 0.19 16.75 31.15
CA ASN A 143 1.24 15.74 31.07
C ASN A 143 0.90 14.37 30.42
N SER A 144 1.38 14.20 29.18
CA SER A 144 2.30 13.09 28.85
C SER A 144 3.21 13.54 27.68
N GLN A 145 4.51 13.74 27.92
CA GLN A 145 5.43 14.06 26.81
C GLN A 145 5.64 12.85 25.90
N SER A 146 5.51 13.05 24.60
CA SER A 146 5.91 12.12 23.53
C SER A 146 6.45 12.92 22.33
N ARG A 147 7.19 12.30 21.40
CA ARG A 147 8.02 12.94 20.34
C ARG A 147 7.56 12.46 18.94
N GLU A 148 7.44 13.31 17.88
CA GLU A 148 7.28 12.97 16.41
C GLU A 148 6.65 14.06 15.41
N HIS A 149 7.40 14.73 14.50
CA HIS A 149 6.96 15.60 13.33
C HIS A 149 8.01 15.61 12.14
N TYR A 150 7.88 15.84 10.81
CA TYR A 150 6.88 16.18 9.75
C TYR A 150 7.25 15.41 8.44
N PHE A 151 6.33 14.75 7.70
CA PHE A 151 6.74 13.78 6.63
C PHE A 151 5.83 13.64 5.40
N LEU A 152 6.29 12.80 4.45
CA LEU A 152 5.44 11.96 3.60
C LEU A 152 4.85 10.84 4.47
N VAL A 153 3.89 11.23 5.31
CA VAL A 153 3.40 10.47 6.47
C VAL A 153 2.63 9.23 6.07
N HIS A 154 2.90 8.11 6.74
CA HIS A 154 1.85 7.13 7.07
C HIS A 154 1.35 7.30 8.51
N ILE A 155 0.03 7.14 8.70
CA ILE A 155 -0.61 6.94 10.01
C ILE A 155 -0.94 5.45 10.11
N ARG A 156 -0.34 4.70 11.05
CA ARG A 156 -0.70 3.28 11.31
C ARG A 156 -1.14 3.06 12.75
N ARG A 157 -2.29 2.40 12.93
CA ARG A 157 -2.90 2.12 14.24
C ARG A 157 -2.32 0.85 14.88
N ASN A 158 -1.79 0.98 16.11
CA ASN A 158 -1.39 -0.15 16.95
C ASN A 158 -2.44 -0.38 18.06
N CYS A 159 -3.19 -1.47 17.97
CA CYS A 159 -3.98 -2.08 19.06
C CYS A 159 -4.14 -3.58 18.75
N GLY A 160 -4.12 -4.42 19.78
CA GLY A 160 -4.35 -5.87 19.64
C GLY A 160 -5.76 -6.18 19.15
N SER A 161 -5.91 -7.26 18.39
CA SER A 161 -7.13 -7.66 17.67
C SER A 161 -8.40 -7.70 18.53
N MET A 162 -9.23 -6.65 18.50
CA MET A 162 -10.64 -6.69 18.94
C MET A 162 -11.48 -5.49 18.41
N ALA A 163 -12.62 -5.82 17.78
CA ALA A 163 -13.88 -5.08 17.67
C ALA A 163 -13.94 -3.56 17.30
N SER A 164 -14.32 -3.30 16.05
CA SER A 164 -15.40 -2.38 15.62
C SER A 164 -15.46 -0.89 16.04
N ARG A 165 -14.42 -0.25 16.60
CA ARG A 165 -14.40 1.23 16.79
C ARG A 165 -13.31 1.94 15.99
N GLN A 166 -13.73 2.85 15.11
CA GLN A 166 -12.89 3.82 14.39
C GLN A 166 -12.26 4.84 15.34
N GLY A 167 -11.25 5.56 14.87
CA GLY A 167 -10.66 6.71 15.54
C GLY A 167 -9.99 7.58 14.48
N ASP A 168 -10.42 8.83 14.37
CA ASP A 168 -10.08 9.71 13.26
C ASP A 168 -8.64 10.23 13.39
N GLY A 169 -7.94 10.40 12.26
CA GLY A 169 -6.55 10.87 12.24
C GLY A 169 -6.31 11.92 11.16
N LEU A 170 -6.28 13.20 11.52
CA LEU A 170 -5.95 14.29 10.59
C LEU A 170 -4.49 14.70 10.73
N LEU A 171 -3.88 15.06 9.60
CA LEU A 171 -2.49 15.48 9.51
C LEU A 171 -2.36 16.77 8.68
N TYR A 172 -1.79 17.78 9.33
CA TYR A 172 -1.44 19.04 8.70
C TYR A 172 0.07 19.23 8.64
N VAL A 173 0.54 19.80 7.53
CA VAL A 173 1.90 20.29 7.30
C VAL A 173 1.79 21.67 6.70
N GLU A 174 2.39 22.69 7.32
CA GLU A 174 2.26 24.10 6.90
C GLU A 174 0.78 24.52 6.75
N GLU A 175 -0.03 24.18 7.77
CA GLU A 175 -1.49 24.36 7.83
C GLU A 175 -2.32 23.64 6.75
N LYS A 176 -1.68 22.97 5.78
CA LYS A 176 -2.32 22.19 4.74
C LYS A 176 -2.58 20.76 5.20
N LEU A 177 -3.83 20.30 5.11
CA LEU A 177 -4.18 18.89 5.27
C LEU A 177 -3.51 18.07 4.16
N ILE A 178 -2.61 17.15 4.53
CA ILE A 178 -1.91 16.28 3.57
C ILE A 178 -2.27 14.80 3.69
N ALA A 179 -2.77 14.34 4.86
CA ALA A 179 -3.35 13.01 5.02
C ALA A 179 -4.60 13.07 5.92
N ASN A 180 -5.57 12.21 5.63
CA ASN A 180 -6.85 12.14 6.35
C ASN A 180 -7.25 10.68 6.56
N MET A 181 -7.26 10.23 7.82
CA MET A 181 -7.70 8.91 8.27
C MET A 181 -9.07 8.97 8.98
N SER A 182 -9.86 10.04 8.80
CA SER A 182 -11.24 10.04 9.30
C SER A 182 -12.02 8.87 8.70
N ARG A 183 -12.76 8.14 9.55
CA ARG A 183 -13.58 6.96 9.19
C ARG A 183 -12.84 5.73 8.64
N ALA A 184 -11.53 5.78 8.38
CA ALA A 184 -10.80 4.64 7.83
C ALA A 184 -10.83 3.43 8.79
N ASN A 185 -11.09 2.23 8.26
CA ASN A 185 -11.17 1.04 9.10
C ASN A 185 -9.79 0.46 9.51
N PHE A 186 -9.79 -0.60 10.32
CA PHE A 186 -8.62 -1.15 11.03
C PHE A 186 -7.35 -1.37 10.19
N GLY A 187 -6.19 -1.23 10.84
CA GLY A 187 -4.88 -1.62 10.29
C GLY A 187 -4.34 -0.74 9.16
N ASN A 188 -5.15 0.16 8.61
CA ASN A 188 -4.80 0.97 7.46
C ASN A 188 -3.59 1.88 7.67
N THR A 189 -2.95 2.17 6.54
CA THR A 189 -1.96 3.22 6.34
C THR A 189 -2.56 4.23 5.37
N VAL A 190 -2.80 5.45 5.84
CA VAL A 190 -3.11 6.59 4.94
C VAL A 190 -1.82 7.35 4.67
N GLN A 191 -1.47 7.47 3.39
CA GLN A 191 -0.31 8.22 2.90
C GLN A 191 -0.70 9.64 2.46
N GLY A 192 0.21 10.60 2.65
CA GLY A 192 0.05 12.00 2.23
C GLY A 192 1.34 12.62 1.72
N ILE A 193 1.25 13.53 0.73
CA ILE A 193 2.40 14.13 0.04
C ILE A 193 2.55 15.61 0.41
N ALA A 194 3.76 15.99 0.84
CA ALA A 194 4.19 17.38 1.01
C ALA A 194 5.45 17.66 0.19
N ASN A 195 5.52 18.86 -0.41
CA ASN A 195 6.74 19.36 -1.06
C ASN A 195 7.52 20.15 -0.03
N LEU A 196 8.69 19.68 0.37
CA LEU A 196 9.51 20.29 1.43
C LEU A 196 10.85 20.78 0.87
N THR A 197 11.33 21.93 1.34
CA THR A 197 12.63 22.50 0.96
C THR A 197 13.71 22.06 1.93
N ALA A 198 14.77 21.42 1.42
CA ALA A 198 15.89 20.96 2.25
C ALA A 198 16.55 22.11 3.03
N GLY A 199 16.85 21.88 4.31
CA GLY A 199 17.44 22.87 5.21
C GLY A 199 16.44 23.78 5.94
N ASN A 200 15.19 23.85 5.51
CA ASN A 200 14.15 24.64 6.19
C ASN A 200 13.43 23.77 7.24
N PRO A 201 13.36 24.18 8.51
CA PRO A 201 12.44 23.59 9.49
C PRO A 201 10.98 23.84 9.06
N VAL A 202 10.18 22.77 9.11
CA VAL A 202 8.75 22.81 8.76
C VAL A 202 7.94 23.14 10.02
N LEU A 203 6.88 23.94 9.91
CA LEU A 203 5.98 24.33 11.01
C LEU A 203 4.55 24.62 10.48
N PRO A 204 3.45 24.36 11.21
CA PRO A 204 3.27 23.46 12.35
C PRO A 204 2.74 22.08 11.92
N PHE A 205 3.00 21.04 12.73
CA PHE A 205 2.49 19.68 12.53
C PHE A 205 1.29 19.47 13.46
N THR A 206 0.09 19.72 12.94
CA THR A 206 -1.12 19.43 13.72
C THR A 206 -1.55 17.99 13.43
N LYS A 207 -1.50 17.15 14.46
CA LYS A 207 -1.99 15.76 14.45
C LYS A 207 -3.23 15.70 15.33
N VAL A 208 -4.38 15.47 14.73
CA VAL A 208 -5.67 15.43 15.43
C VAL A 208 -6.11 13.99 15.56
N PHE A 209 -6.39 13.55 16.78
CA PHE A 209 -6.97 12.23 17.05
C PHE A 209 -8.21 12.37 17.92
N ASP A 210 -9.34 11.82 17.45
CA ASP A 210 -10.50 11.54 18.30
C ASP A 210 -10.69 10.02 18.40
N GLY A 211 -10.97 9.56 19.62
CA GLY A 211 -11.12 8.16 19.95
C GLY A 211 -12.09 8.03 21.13
N LEU A 212 -13.33 7.64 20.83
CA LEU A 212 -14.40 7.48 21.82
C LEU A 212 -13.98 6.46 22.90
N PHE A 213 -13.68 6.99 24.09
CA PHE A 213 -12.72 6.46 25.07
C PHE A 213 -13.24 5.28 25.94
N ASN A 214 -13.99 4.35 25.35
CA ASN A 214 -14.81 3.38 26.08
C ASN A 214 -14.32 1.92 26.08
N PHE A 215 -13.11 1.61 25.56
CA PHE A 215 -12.60 0.22 25.49
C PHE A 215 -11.11 0.07 25.82
N LEU A 216 -10.70 -1.19 26.07
CA LEU A 216 -9.56 -1.61 26.88
C LEU A 216 -8.16 -1.54 26.22
N CYS A 217 -7.98 -0.92 25.04
CA CYS A 217 -6.65 -0.76 24.44
C CYS A 217 -6.25 0.71 24.26
N ALA A 218 -4.97 1.01 24.51
CA ALA A 218 -4.38 2.28 24.13
C ALA A 218 -4.26 2.35 22.60
N TYR A 219 -4.57 3.50 22.02
CA TYR A 219 -4.44 3.74 20.58
C TYR A 219 -3.09 4.39 20.28
N GLY A 220 -2.17 3.63 19.67
CA GLY A 220 -0.94 4.18 19.09
C GLY A 220 -1.15 4.60 17.62
N ILE A 221 -0.54 5.71 17.21
CA ILE A 221 -0.32 6.07 15.80
C ILE A 221 1.18 6.15 15.57
N THR A 222 1.74 5.18 14.83
CA THR A 222 3.11 5.26 14.31
C THR A 222 3.18 6.27 13.16
N LEU A 223 4.29 7.01 13.10
CA LEU A 223 4.62 8.00 12.07
C LEU A 223 5.84 7.54 11.26
N GLY A 224 5.74 7.45 9.93
CA GLY A 224 6.84 7.05 9.04
C GLY A 224 7.00 7.93 7.82
N VAL A 225 8.09 7.73 7.07
CA VAL A 225 8.51 8.59 5.95
C VAL A 225 9.12 7.81 4.79
N SER A 226 8.65 8.11 3.58
CA SER A 226 9.43 7.97 2.34
C SER A 226 10.02 9.33 2.01
N VAL A 227 11.35 9.49 2.08
CA VAL A 227 12.00 10.66 1.48
C VAL A 227 12.06 10.38 -0.02
N GLY A 228 11.63 11.34 -0.84
CA GLY A 228 11.62 11.20 -2.31
C GLY A 228 13.03 10.96 -2.85
N ASN A 229 13.43 9.69 -2.96
CA ASN A 229 14.81 9.34 -3.24
C ASN A 229 15.11 9.49 -4.73
N ILE A 230 15.84 10.54 -5.08
CA ILE A 230 16.28 10.78 -6.45
C ILE A 230 17.16 9.64 -7.01
N THR A 231 17.88 8.88 -6.17
CA THR A 231 18.65 7.72 -6.67
C THR A 231 17.72 6.60 -7.11
N ARG A 232 16.61 6.34 -6.41
CA ARG A 232 15.61 5.33 -6.80
C ARG A 232 15.11 5.58 -8.23
N TYR A 233 14.92 6.85 -8.60
CA TYR A 233 14.54 7.23 -9.97
C TYR A 233 15.72 7.04 -10.95
N VAL A 234 16.93 7.50 -10.62
CA VAL A 234 18.12 7.28 -11.47
C VAL A 234 18.42 5.78 -11.70
N ASP A 235 18.27 4.94 -10.68
CA ASP A 235 18.46 3.49 -10.76
C ASP A 235 17.37 2.85 -11.65
N ALA A 236 16.12 3.33 -11.55
CA ALA A 236 15.01 2.90 -12.40
C ALA A 236 15.16 3.35 -13.86
N ASP A 237 15.52 4.63 -14.10
CA ASP A 237 15.78 5.19 -15.43
C ASP A 237 16.96 4.47 -16.11
N THR A 238 18.04 4.20 -15.36
CA THR A 238 19.22 3.45 -15.83
C THR A 238 18.83 2.02 -16.23
N LEU A 239 18.03 1.33 -15.42
CA LEU A 239 17.53 0.01 -15.76
C LEU A 239 16.61 0.08 -17.01
N ALA A 240 15.66 1.01 -17.05
CA ALA A 240 14.71 1.18 -18.15
C ALA A 240 15.39 1.48 -19.49
N ALA A 241 16.47 2.27 -19.49
CA ALA A 241 17.28 2.54 -20.68
C ALA A 241 18.04 1.28 -21.18
N SER A 242 18.39 0.37 -20.27
CA SER A 242 19.19 -0.83 -20.58
C SER A 242 18.38 -2.03 -21.12
N VAL A 243 17.06 -2.05 -20.96
CA VAL A 243 16.19 -3.20 -21.28
C VAL A 243 15.39 -3.03 -22.57
N ASP A 244 14.85 -4.14 -23.11
CA ASP A 244 14.02 -4.14 -24.32
C ASP A 244 12.54 -3.84 -24.02
N LEU A 245 12.09 -4.18 -22.82
CA LEU A 245 10.73 -4.01 -22.33
C LEU A 245 10.73 -3.61 -20.85
N SER A 246 9.87 -2.66 -20.49
CA SER A 246 9.62 -2.24 -19.09
C SER A 246 8.21 -2.64 -18.67
N ILE A 247 8.08 -3.33 -17.55
CA ILE A 247 6.79 -3.70 -16.93
C ILE A 247 6.71 -2.94 -15.60
N ILE A 248 5.69 -2.09 -15.43
CA ILE A 248 5.53 -1.27 -14.22
C ILE A 248 4.29 -1.75 -13.47
N PHE A 249 4.51 -2.25 -12.26
CA PHE A 249 3.45 -2.50 -11.29
C PHE A 249 3.15 -1.21 -10.53
N VAL A 250 1.88 -0.86 -10.50
CA VAL A 250 1.33 0.28 -9.77
C VAL A 250 0.07 -0.18 -9.07
N SER A 251 -0.24 0.41 -7.92
CA SER A 251 -1.52 0.25 -7.24
C SER A 251 -2.04 1.60 -6.77
N ASP A 252 -3.35 1.68 -6.54
CA ASP A 252 -3.88 2.63 -5.56
C ASP A 252 -4.41 1.85 -4.35
N ARG A 253 -4.63 2.55 -3.24
CA ARG A 253 -5.09 1.98 -1.99
C ARG A 253 -6.51 2.40 -1.69
N PHE A 254 -7.45 1.53 -2.04
CA PHE A 254 -8.81 1.57 -1.53
C PHE A 254 -8.89 0.86 -0.17
N SER A 255 -9.79 1.32 0.70
CA SER A 255 -10.15 0.58 1.91
C SER A 255 -11.53 0.99 2.41
N GLU A 256 -12.14 0.11 3.22
CA GLU A 256 -13.46 0.35 3.79
C GLU A 256 -13.50 1.64 4.63
N GLY A 257 -14.51 2.47 4.37
CA GLY A 257 -14.76 3.71 5.10
C GLY A 257 -13.99 4.95 4.61
N THR A 258 -13.20 4.86 3.54
CA THR A 258 -12.46 6.03 3.00
C THR A 258 -12.41 6.04 1.48
N ASP A 259 -13.02 7.07 0.88
CA ASP A 259 -12.94 7.36 -0.56
C ASP A 259 -11.52 7.75 -0.98
N ASN A 260 -11.16 7.49 -2.24
CA ASN A 260 -9.87 7.98 -2.75
C ASN A 260 -9.91 9.50 -2.99
N GLY A 261 -9.40 10.27 -2.02
CA GLY A 261 -9.28 11.73 -2.09
C GLY A 261 -8.36 12.28 -3.20
N LEU A 262 -7.81 11.42 -4.06
CA LEU A 262 -7.01 11.79 -5.25
C LEU A 262 -7.81 11.70 -6.56
N GLY A 263 -9.06 11.20 -6.52
CA GLY A 263 -9.89 10.99 -7.70
C GLY A 263 -9.39 9.83 -8.55
N LEU A 264 -9.17 10.08 -9.85
CA LEU A 264 -8.65 9.10 -10.83
C LEU A 264 -7.15 9.34 -11.07
N SER A 265 -6.35 9.42 -10.00
CA SER A 265 -4.90 9.67 -10.08
C SER A 265 -4.13 8.78 -9.10
N LEU A 266 -3.21 7.98 -9.63
CA LEU A 266 -2.33 7.10 -8.86
C LEU A 266 -1.51 7.87 -7.81
N ARG A 267 -1.27 7.21 -6.66
CA ARG A 267 -0.46 7.75 -5.56
C ARG A 267 1.00 7.92 -5.98
N GLU A 268 1.61 9.02 -5.54
CA GLU A 268 3.04 9.33 -5.66
C GLU A 268 3.64 9.44 -7.08
N ILE A 269 2.97 9.02 -8.15
CA ILE A 269 3.45 9.17 -9.55
C ILE A 269 3.27 10.60 -10.07
N LYS A 270 3.84 11.55 -9.33
CA LYS A 270 4.44 12.77 -9.88
C LYS A 270 5.95 12.56 -10.04
N MET A 271 6.34 11.45 -10.68
CA MET A 271 7.55 11.43 -11.48
C MET A 271 7.50 12.69 -12.36
N GLN A 272 8.49 13.57 -12.22
CA GLN A 272 8.35 14.96 -12.63
C GLN A 272 8.15 15.13 -14.15
N SER A 273 8.42 14.05 -14.89
CA SER A 273 8.04 13.84 -16.27
C SER A 273 7.70 12.37 -16.58
N PHE A 274 6.51 11.90 -16.13
CA PHE A 274 5.84 10.75 -16.76
C PHE A 274 5.68 10.93 -18.29
N LYS A 275 5.73 12.19 -18.75
CA LYS A 275 5.83 12.60 -20.15
C LYS A 275 7.15 12.15 -20.82
N ASP A 276 8.28 12.26 -20.14
CA ASP A 276 9.58 11.83 -20.71
C ASP A 276 9.61 10.30 -20.83
N TRP A 277 9.00 9.57 -19.88
CA TRP A 277 8.74 8.12 -20.00
C TRP A 277 7.76 7.75 -21.14
N GLN A 278 6.96 8.68 -21.66
CA GLN A 278 6.20 8.47 -22.92
C GLN A 278 7.05 8.72 -24.17
N ASP A 279 8.10 9.54 -24.07
CA ASP A 279 9.06 9.81 -25.15
C ASP A 279 10.19 8.74 -25.24
N TYR A 280 10.33 7.85 -24.25
CA TYR A 280 11.17 6.65 -24.37
C TYR A 280 10.63 5.71 -25.48
N PRO A 281 11.48 5.27 -26.43
CA PRO A 281 11.03 4.52 -27.61
C PRO A 281 10.58 3.07 -27.32
N ARG A 282 10.78 2.58 -26.09
CA ARG A 282 10.40 1.23 -25.64
C ARG A 282 9.35 1.36 -24.52
N LYS A 283 8.10 1.00 -24.84
CA LYS A 283 6.90 1.36 -24.07
C LYS A 283 6.74 0.55 -22.79
N ALA A 284 6.34 1.24 -21.72
CA ALA A 284 5.87 0.65 -20.48
C ALA A 284 4.38 0.24 -20.55
N TRP A 285 3.98 -0.68 -19.67
CA TRP A 285 2.59 -1.07 -19.41
C TRP A 285 2.29 -1.03 -17.91
N PHE A 286 1.02 -0.79 -17.60
CA PHE A 286 0.45 -0.72 -16.26
C PHE A 286 -0.62 -1.80 -16.13
N PHE A 287 -0.67 -2.45 -14.97
CA PHE A 287 -1.82 -3.23 -14.52
C PHE A 287 -2.55 -2.40 -13.46
N GLU A 288 -3.89 -2.38 -13.53
CA GLU A 288 -4.75 -1.55 -12.69
C GLU A 288 -5.98 -2.38 -12.29
N HIS A 289 -6.21 -2.54 -10.98
CA HIS A 289 -7.32 -3.22 -10.32
C HIS A 289 -7.72 -2.40 -9.08
#